data_AF-A0A2G8T398-F1
#
_entry.id   AF-A0A2G8T398-F1
#
_cell.length_a   1.000
_cell.length_b   1.000
_cell.length_c   1.000
_cell.angle_alpha   90.00
_cell.angle_beta   90.00
_cell.angle_gamma   90.00
#
_symmetry.space_group_name_H-M   'P 1'
#
loop_
_entity.id
_entity.type
_entity.pdbx_description
1 polymer ?
#
loop_
_entity_poly.entity_id
_entity_poly.type
_entity_poly.pdbx_seq_one_letter_code
_entity_poly.pdbx_strand_id
1 'polypeptide(L)' 'MKKLSLICAALLIAGCGSGSGTYTAPTPTPTPSVPLAAMLDAFSAAISGLVSAAPDDTEAGNIDALVATAPEDSEPAPL' A
#
# COMPACT_ATOMS: atom_id res chain seq x y z
N MET A 1 -0.09 38.19 38.34
CA MET A 1 -0.20 38.04 36.87
C MET A 1 0.01 36.61 36.35
N LYS A 2 0.78 35.71 36.99
CA LYS A 2 1.04 34.35 36.44
C LYS A 2 -0.06 33.29 36.70
N LYS A 3 -0.93 33.48 37.71
CA LYS A 3 -1.93 32.47 38.12
C LYS A 3 -3.16 32.43 37.18
N LEU A 4 -3.52 33.56 36.57
CA LEU A 4 -4.61 33.66 35.60
C LEU A 4 -4.29 32.98 34.26
N SER A 5 -3.02 32.98 33.85
CA SER A 5 -2.57 32.35 32.60
C SER A 5 -2.77 30.83 32.61
N LEU A 6 -2.54 30.19 33.76
CA LEU A 6 -2.67 28.74 33.90
C LEU A 6 -4.13 28.27 33.81
N ILE A 7 -5.07 29.07 34.32
CA ILE A 7 -6.51 28.77 34.29
C ILE A 7 -7.04 28.87 32.85
N CYS A 8 -6.62 29.89 32.09
CA CYS A 8 -6.97 30.01 30.67
C CYS A 8 -6.39 28.87 29.83
N ALA A 9 -5.17 28.42 30.13
CA ALA A 9 -4.58 27.26 29.47
C ALA A 9 -5.38 25.97 29.75
N ALA A 10 -5.81 25.74 31.00
CA ALA A 10 -6.61 24.57 31.36
C ALA A 10 -7.99 24.56 30.68
N LEU A 11 -8.62 25.73 30.52
CA LEU A 11 -9.91 25.88 29.81
C LEU A 11 -9.79 25.60 28.31
N LEU A 12 -8.64 25.92 27.69
CA LEU A 12 -8.38 25.63 26.28
C LEU A 12 -8.11 24.13 26.02
N ILE A 13 -7.53 23.40 26.98
CA ILE A 13 -7.29 21.96 26.85
C ILE A 13 -8.56 21.13 27.08
N ALA A 14 -9.50 21.60 27.91
CA ALA A 14 -10.73 20.86 28.24
C ALA A 14 -11.68 20.63 27.04
N GLY A 15 -11.52 21.38 25.95
CA GLY A 15 -12.26 21.17 24.69
C GLY A 15 -11.62 20.17 23.73
N CYS A 16 -10.35 19.79 23.94
CA CYS A 16 -9.64 18.87 23.07
C CYS A 16 -9.77 17.44 23.59
N GLY A 17 -10.90 16.78 23.29
CA GLY A 17 -10.94 15.32 23.28
C GLY A 17 -11.85 14.64 24.30
N SER A 18 -13.03 15.19 24.61
CA SER A 18 -14.14 14.35 25.09
C SER A 18 -15.06 14.00 23.92
N GLY A 19 -14.53 13.16 23.02
CA GLY A 19 -15.31 12.54 21.96
C GLY A 19 -15.50 11.07 22.30
N SER A 20 -16.59 10.73 23.00
CA SER A 20 -17.06 9.35 23.11
C SER A 20 -17.71 8.93 21.79
N GLY A 21 -16.94 8.99 20.69
CA GLY A 21 -17.36 8.45 19.41
C GLY A 21 -17.25 6.93 19.48
N THR A 22 -18.38 6.24 19.43
CA THR A 22 -18.39 4.81 19.14
C THR A 22 -18.04 4.63 17.67
N TYR A 23 -16.75 4.56 17.37
CA TYR A 23 -16.30 4.19 16.03
C TYR A 23 -16.73 2.75 15.78
N THR A 24 -17.79 2.57 14.99
CA THR A 24 -18.13 1.25 14.46
C THR A 24 -17.24 1.05 13.25
N ALA A 25 -16.26 0.14 13.38
CA ALA A 25 -15.46 -0.25 12.24
C ALA A 25 -16.41 -0.76 11.14
N PRO A 26 -16.25 -0.32 9.87
CA PRO A 26 -17.04 -0.88 8.79
C PRO A 26 -16.83 -2.39 8.74
N THR A 27 -17.92 -3.14 8.65
CA THR A 27 -17.87 -4.58 8.43
C THR A 27 -17.11 -4.84 7.12
N PRO A 28 -16.12 -5.74 7.10
CA PRO A 28 -15.41 -6.05 5.89
C PRO A 28 -16.39 -6.60 4.86
N THR A 29 -16.48 -5.94 3.70
CA THR A 29 -17.20 -6.49 2.55
C THR A 29 -16.48 -7.78 2.14
N PRO A 30 -17.20 -8.91 1.96
CA PRO A 30 -16.56 -10.13 1.49
C PRO A 30 -15.94 -9.88 0.12
N THR A 31 -14.62 -9.99 0.02
CA THR A 31 -13.93 -10.01 -1.28
C THR A 31 -14.36 -11.28 -2.02
N PRO A 32 -14.70 -11.21 -3.31
CA PRO A 32 -14.92 -12.41 -4.11
C PRO A 32 -13.72 -13.34 -3.98
N SER A 33 -13.93 -14.50 -3.36
CA SER A 33 -12.91 -15.53 -3.27
C SER A 33 -12.83 -16.22 -4.62
N VAL A 34 -11.84 -15.82 -5.43
CA VAL A 34 -11.50 -16.59 -6.63
C VAL A 34 -10.76 -17.84 -6.16
N PRO A 35 -11.19 -19.06 -6.52
CA PRO A 35 -10.47 -20.26 -6.18
C PRO A 35 -9.03 -20.16 -6.70
N LEU A 36 -8.04 -20.34 -5.83
CA LEU A 36 -6.62 -20.22 -6.18
C LEU A 36 -6.24 -21.14 -7.35
N ALA A 37 -6.88 -22.31 -7.43
CA ALA A 37 -6.74 -23.26 -8.53
C ALA A 37 -7.13 -22.67 -9.90
N ALA A 38 -8.17 -21.82 -9.96
CA ALA A 38 -8.61 -21.18 -11.20
C ALA A 38 -7.61 -20.11 -11.67
N MET A 39 -6.93 -19.42 -10.76
CA MET A 39 -5.88 -18.46 -11.11
C MET A 39 -4.61 -19.15 -11.62
N LEU A 40 -4.25 -20.28 -11.02
CA LEU A 40 -3.07 -21.06 -11.44
C LEU A 40 -3.27 -21.67 -12.83
N ASP A 41 -4.47 -22.15 -13.14
CA ASP A 41 -4.81 -22.71 -14.46
C ASP A 41 -4.72 -21.63 -15.56
N ALA A 42 -5.31 -20.45 -15.33
CA ALA A 42 -5.27 -19.34 -16.28
C ALA A 42 -3.83 -18.84 -16.53
N PHE A 43 -3.01 -18.74 -15.47
CA PHE A 43 -1.60 -18.37 -15.59
C PHE A 43 -0.82 -19.42 -16.38
N SER A 44 -0.99 -20.71 -16.04
CA SER A 44 -0.34 -21.81 -16.75
C SER A 44 -0.71 -21.83 -18.23
N ALA A 45 -1.99 -21.66 -18.56
CA ALA A 45 -2.47 -21.62 -19.94
C ALA A 45 -1.86 -20.44 -20.72
N ALA A 46 -1.75 -19.26 -20.09
CA ALA A 46 -1.14 -18.09 -20.71
C ALA A 46 0.35 -18.32 -21.00
N ILE A 47 1.10 -18.91 -20.07
CA ILE A 47 2.52 -19.22 -20.26
C ILE A 47 2.71 -20.29 -21.34
N SER A 48 1.93 -21.37 -21.31
CA SER A 48 1.99 -22.41 -22.35
C SER A 48 1.69 -21.85 -23.73
N GLY A 49 0.69 -20.96 -23.84
CA GLY A 49 0.37 -20.27 -25.09
C GLY A 49 1.54 -19.42 -25.59
N LEU A 50 2.13 -18.61 -24.70
CA LEU A 50 3.28 -17.76 -25.02
C LEU A 50 4.49 -18.58 -25.51
N VAL A 51 4.81 -19.67 -24.82
CA VAL A 51 5.93 -20.56 -25.20
C VAL A 51 5.66 -21.25 -26.53
N SER A 52 4.45 -21.73 -26.76
CA SER A 52 4.09 -22.40 -28.03
C SER A 52 4.08 -21.47 -29.24
N ALA A 53 3.90 -20.17 -29.02
CA ALA A 53 3.89 -19.15 -30.06
C ALA A 53 5.28 -18.50 -30.27
N ALA A 54 6.26 -18.83 -29.42
CA ALA A 54 7.60 -18.30 -29.52
C ALA A 54 8.33 -18.94 -30.73
N PRO A 55 9.00 -18.14 -31.58
CA PRO A 55 9.87 -18.68 -32.62
C PRO A 55 11.05 -19.44 -32.02
N ASP A 56 11.40 -20.59 -32.59
CA ASP A 56 12.54 -21.43 -32.14
C ASP A 56 13.91 -20.75 -32.32
N ASP A 57 13.97 -19.66 -33.10
CA ASP A 57 15.18 -18.88 -33.37
C ASP A 57 15.29 -17.61 -32.50
N THR A 58 14.38 -17.44 -31.52
CA THR A 58 14.43 -16.33 -30.57
C THR A 58 15.30 -16.70 -29.37
N GLU A 59 16.54 -16.22 -29.38
CA GLU A 59 17.40 -16.26 -28.20
C GLU A 59 16.82 -15.44 -27.03
N ALA A 60 17.14 -15.83 -25.79
CA ALA A 60 16.76 -15.06 -24.61
C ALA A 60 17.34 -13.65 -24.70
N GLY A 61 16.48 -12.63 -24.62
CA GLY A 61 16.90 -11.23 -24.60
C GLY A 61 17.91 -10.96 -23.48
N ASN A 62 18.86 -10.07 -23.73
CA ASN A 62 19.92 -9.74 -22.78
C ASN A 62 19.33 -9.27 -21.43
N ILE A 63 19.57 -10.05 -20.37
CA ILE A 63 19.08 -9.82 -19.01
C ILE A 63 20.06 -9.01 -18.16
N ASP A 64 21.22 -8.64 -18.69
CA ASP A 64 22.21 -7.78 -18.01
C ASP A 64 21.80 -6.30 -17.95
N ALA A 65 20.52 -5.99 -18.15
CA ALA A 65 19.98 -4.66 -17.88
C ALA A 65 20.03 -4.41 -16.36
N LEU A 66 21.14 -3.88 -15.88
CA LEU A 66 21.25 -3.31 -14.54
C LEU A 66 20.27 -2.13 -14.43
N VAL A 67 19.09 -2.40 -13.89
CA VAL A 67 18.18 -1.32 -13.46
C VAL A 67 18.78 -0.72 -12.19
N ALA A 68 19.37 0.46 -12.31
CA ALA A 68 19.89 1.19 -11.17
C ALA A 68 18.75 1.54 -10.21
N THR A 69 18.66 0.85 -9.07
CA THR A 69 17.77 1.19 -7.97
C THR A 69 18.47 2.23 -7.07
N ALA A 70 18.56 3.46 -7.54
CA ALA A 70 18.97 4.55 -6.66
C ALA A 70 17.81 4.85 -5.69
N PRO A 71 18.09 5.25 -4.43
CA PRO A 71 17.05 5.77 -3.54
C PRO A 71 16.36 6.96 -4.20
N GLU A 72 15.03 6.99 -4.15
CA GLU A 72 14.28 8.18 -4.49
C GLU A 72 14.51 9.20 -3.36
N ASP A 73 15.28 10.27 -3.64
CA ASP A 73 15.56 11.36 -2.69
C ASP A 73 14.33 12.27 -2.52
N SER A 74 13.20 11.65 -2.17
CA SER A 74 11.88 12.26 -1.98
C SER A 74 11.50 12.37 -0.49
N GLU A 75 12.43 12.11 0.42
CA GLU A 75 12.15 12.20 1.84
C GLU A 75 12.04 13.67 2.28
N PRO A 76 11.03 14.03 3.11
CA PRO A 76 10.92 15.38 3.64
C PRO A 76 12.12 15.73 4.53
N ALA A 77 12.77 16.87 4.26
CA ALA A 77 13.79 17.39 5.15
C ALA A 77 13.17 17.77 6.51
N PRO A 78 13.87 17.50 7.63
CA PRO A 78 13.44 18.00 8.94
C PRO A 78 13.38 19.53 8.94
N LEU A 79 12.35 20.08 9.59
CA LEU A 79 12.19 21.53 9.80
C LEU A 79 13.15 22.07 10.86
#